data_AF-A0A1L8R1Z5-F1
#
_entry.id   AF-A0A1L8R1Z5-F1
#
_cell.length_a   1.000
_cell.length_b   1.000
_cell.length_c   1.000
_cell.angle_alpha   90.00
_cell.angle_beta   90.00
_cell.angle_gamma   90.00
#
_symmetry.space_group_name_H-M   'P 1'
#
loop_
_entity.id
_entity.type
_entity.pdbx_description
1 polymer ?
#
loop_
_entity_poly.entity_id
_entity_poly.type
_entity_poly.pdbx_seq_one_letter_code
_entity_poly.pdbx_strand_id
1 'polypeptide(L)'
;MMYKNFNESFFQLIEEVNQLDKSKLFDYQARKRPVTGFALQRDLYTNGSTKNSFSLSRDYKEEYPKQEIARMKKNALLNFDYNMRFFDKLDKGTYNANINNVLERFPFTQVTSLLEIDRQDSGVYLLCLDDYNQFYVGQGKIFNRITKHWRTPLSIDRLVFGTVEDSRLSIDSFGVFDTKRIFVFPTIHDGKDVSEYRMDLLEEEIVYNVDNDYVTNRTIGGNIDGLFEAQVLRFTRDLL
;
A
#
# COMPACT_ATOMS: atom_id res chain seq x y z
N MET A 1 -5.44 -37.96 15.45
CA MET A 1 -6.08 -36.93 16.30
C MET A 1 -5.07 -35.81 16.62
N MET A 2 -4.49 -35.18 15.59
CA MET A 2 -3.29 -34.33 15.75
C MET A 2 -3.26 -33.08 14.84
N TYR A 3 -4.43 -32.62 14.36
CA TYR A 3 -4.54 -31.44 13.47
C TYR A 3 -5.39 -30.29 14.03
N LYS A 4 -5.84 -30.38 15.29
CA LYS A 4 -6.66 -29.31 15.90
C LYS A 4 -5.86 -28.22 16.63
N ASN A 5 -4.62 -28.51 17.04
CA ASN A 5 -3.88 -27.60 17.95
C ASN A 5 -3.06 -26.51 17.25
N PHE A 6 -2.85 -26.58 15.93
CA PHE A 6 -2.03 -25.58 15.23
C PHE A 6 -2.81 -24.29 14.93
N ASN A 7 -4.12 -24.40 14.68
CA ASN A 7 -4.96 -23.24 14.39
C ASN A 7 -5.28 -22.42 15.65
N GLU A 8 -5.63 -23.05 16.78
CA GLU A 8 -5.91 -22.32 18.03
C GLU A 8 -4.68 -21.57 18.54
N SER A 9 -3.50 -22.18 18.45
CA SER A 9 -2.22 -21.53 18.78
C SER A 9 -1.91 -20.33 17.88
N PHE A 10 -2.20 -20.41 16.57
CA PHE A 10 -2.00 -19.31 15.64
C PHE A 10 -2.99 -18.15 15.88
N PHE A 11 -4.26 -18.45 16.15
CA PHE A 11 -5.26 -17.43 16.48
C PHE A 11 -5.03 -16.80 17.85
N GLN A 12 -4.61 -17.57 18.86
CA GLN A 12 -4.17 -17.02 20.16
C GLN A 12 -2.91 -16.17 20.02
N LEU A 13 -1.94 -16.58 19.20
CA LEU A 13 -0.76 -15.76 18.90
C LEU A 13 -1.17 -14.45 18.22
N ILE A 14 -2.14 -14.46 17.31
CA ILE A 14 -2.69 -13.25 16.69
C ILE A 14 -3.43 -12.38 17.72
N GLU A 15 -4.20 -12.96 18.64
CA GLU A 15 -4.85 -12.21 19.73
C GLU A 15 -3.83 -11.61 20.71
N GLU A 16 -2.80 -12.35 21.13
CA GLU A 16 -1.71 -11.85 21.98
C GLU A 16 -0.85 -10.79 21.27
N VAL A 17 -0.60 -10.98 19.97
CA VAL A 17 0.06 -9.98 19.10
C VAL A 17 -0.78 -8.71 18.95
N ASN A 18 -2.11 -8.82 18.98
CA ASN A 18 -3.03 -7.67 19.00
C ASN A 18 -3.17 -7.03 20.40
N GLN A 19 -2.71 -7.71 21.46
CA GLN A 19 -2.68 -7.17 22.84
C GLN A 19 -1.35 -6.51 23.21
N LEU A 20 -0.23 -6.82 22.52
CA LEU A 20 0.95 -5.96 22.54
C LEU A 20 0.53 -4.57 22.03
N ASP A 21 0.97 -3.50 22.70
CA ASP A 21 0.71 -2.11 22.32
C ASP A 21 1.47 -1.73 21.03
N LYS A 22 1.28 -2.51 19.95
CA LYS A 22 1.69 -2.23 18.59
C LYS A 22 1.07 -0.95 18.06
N SER A 23 0.12 -0.36 18.78
CA SER A 23 -0.49 0.95 18.49
C SER A 23 0.51 2.13 18.49
N LYS A 24 1.82 1.86 18.67
CA LYS A 24 2.93 2.81 18.57
C LYS A 24 4.02 2.39 17.57
N LEU A 25 3.76 1.45 16.66
CA LEU A 25 4.72 1.16 15.60
C LEU A 25 4.97 2.43 14.78
N PHE A 26 6.24 2.81 14.60
CA PHE A 26 6.68 4.10 14.07
C PHE A 26 6.14 5.33 14.82
N ASP A 27 5.86 5.21 16.13
CA ASP A 27 5.19 6.23 16.96
C ASP A 27 3.84 6.72 16.40
N TYR A 28 3.21 5.90 15.56
CA TYR A 28 1.94 6.23 14.94
C TYR A 28 0.77 6.02 15.89
N GLN A 29 0.21 7.10 16.43
CA GLN A 29 -0.99 7.05 17.26
C GLN A 29 -2.26 7.24 16.44
N ALA A 30 -2.96 6.15 16.16
CA ALA A 30 -4.23 6.20 15.46
C ALA A 30 -5.34 6.78 16.37
N ARG A 31 -6.05 7.82 15.89
CA ARG A 31 -7.23 8.35 16.61
C ARG A 31 -8.41 7.37 16.64
N LYS A 32 -8.52 6.52 15.62
CA LYS A 32 -9.56 5.50 15.49
C LYS A 32 -8.99 4.32 14.70
N ARG A 33 -9.40 3.10 15.06
CA ARG A 33 -9.12 1.89 14.28
C ARG A 33 -9.76 1.98 12.88
N PRO A 34 -9.00 1.77 11.79
CA PRO A 34 -9.58 1.66 10.45
C PRO A 34 -10.54 0.46 10.37
N VAL A 35 -11.60 0.59 9.56
CA VAL A 35 -12.59 -0.48 9.37
C VAL A 35 -12.00 -1.74 8.72
N THR A 36 -10.88 -1.58 8.01
CA THR A 36 -10.07 -2.65 7.40
C THR A 36 -9.02 -3.24 8.36
N GLY A 37 -8.87 -2.70 9.57
CA GLY A 37 -7.83 -3.10 10.53
C GLY A 37 -6.53 -2.29 10.42
N PHE A 38 -5.56 -2.61 11.28
CA PHE A 38 -4.19 -2.05 11.25
C PHE A 38 -3.19 -2.89 10.44
N ALA A 39 -3.66 -4.03 9.93
CA ALA A 39 -2.96 -4.97 9.08
C ALA A 39 -3.93 -5.44 7.99
N LEU A 40 -3.39 -5.87 6.85
CA LEU A 40 -4.16 -6.44 5.75
C LEU A 40 -4.82 -7.73 6.21
N GLN A 41 -6.15 -7.74 6.25
CA GLN A 41 -6.94 -8.88 6.70
C GLN A 41 -8.01 -9.23 5.68
N ARG A 42 -8.02 -10.49 5.24
CA ARG A 42 -8.97 -10.98 4.23
C ARG A 42 -10.42 -10.70 4.62
N ASP A 43 -10.79 -10.97 5.87
CA ASP A 43 -12.17 -10.82 6.36
C ASP A 43 -12.62 -9.35 6.47
N LEU A 44 -11.67 -8.42 6.59
CA LEU A 44 -11.95 -6.98 6.67
C LEU A 44 -11.71 -6.25 5.35
N TYR A 45 -11.12 -6.91 4.35
CA TYR A 45 -10.65 -6.29 3.10
C TYR A 45 -11.75 -5.51 2.37
N THR A 46 -12.99 -6.00 2.43
CA THR A 46 -14.14 -5.40 1.74
C THR A 46 -15.03 -4.52 2.62
N ASN A 47 -14.59 -4.19 3.84
CA ASN A 47 -15.33 -3.36 4.80
C ASN A 47 -15.17 -1.86 4.58
N GLY A 48 -14.46 -1.46 3.51
CA GLY A 48 -14.36 -0.08 3.06
C GLY A 48 -15.70 0.51 2.59
N SER A 49 -15.63 1.70 2.01
CA SER A 49 -16.82 2.40 1.53
C SER A 49 -17.47 1.67 0.35
N THR A 50 -18.79 1.50 0.37
CA THR A 50 -19.58 1.05 -0.80
C THR A 50 -19.91 2.17 -1.77
N LYS A 51 -19.62 3.43 -1.40
CA LYS A 51 -19.82 4.59 -2.26
C LYS A 51 -18.79 4.61 -3.38
N ASN A 52 -19.28 4.93 -4.56
CA ASN A 52 -18.47 5.16 -5.75
C ASN A 52 -17.43 6.27 -5.51
N SER A 53 -16.18 6.04 -5.91
CA SER A 53 -15.11 7.02 -5.86
C SER A 53 -14.94 7.87 -7.11
N PHE A 54 -15.69 7.59 -8.19
CA PHE A 54 -15.66 8.35 -9.44
C PHE A 54 -16.18 9.77 -9.23
N SER A 55 -15.26 10.67 -8.89
CA SER A 55 -15.46 12.11 -8.98
C SER A 55 -15.13 12.60 -10.40
N LEU A 56 -16.03 12.35 -11.34
CA LEU A 56 -16.16 13.19 -12.53
C LEU A 56 -17.58 13.77 -12.47
N SER A 57 -17.64 15.07 -12.15
CA SER A 57 -18.83 15.87 -11.77
C SER A 57 -19.26 15.78 -10.29
N ARG A 58 -19.74 16.92 -9.75
CA ARG A 58 -20.36 17.04 -8.42
C ARG A 58 -21.68 16.25 -8.31
N ASP A 59 -22.12 15.61 -9.40
CA ASP A 59 -23.49 15.16 -9.59
C ASP A 59 -23.68 13.63 -9.43
N TYR A 60 -22.61 12.82 -9.41
CA TYR A 60 -22.71 11.37 -9.24
C TYR A 60 -22.11 10.87 -7.92
N LYS A 61 -22.88 11.02 -6.83
CA LYS A 61 -22.63 10.33 -5.55
C LYS A 61 -23.67 9.24 -5.32
N GLU A 62 -23.78 8.29 -6.24
CA GLU A 62 -24.73 7.19 -6.11
C GLU A 62 -24.07 5.95 -5.47
N GLU A 63 -24.84 5.23 -4.65
CA GLU A 63 -24.47 3.92 -4.11
C GLU A 63 -24.85 2.82 -5.10
N TYR A 64 -24.01 1.80 -5.22
CA TYR A 64 -24.26 0.67 -6.12
C TYR A 64 -25.44 -0.19 -5.64
N PRO A 65 -26.19 -0.84 -6.55
CA PRO A 65 -27.18 -1.86 -6.18
C PRO A 65 -26.56 -3.00 -5.36
N LYS A 66 -27.33 -3.59 -4.44
CA LYS A 66 -26.85 -4.67 -3.54
C LYS A 66 -26.17 -5.84 -4.26
N GLN A 67 -26.72 -6.25 -5.41
CA GLN A 67 -26.16 -7.36 -6.20
C GLN A 67 -24.80 -7.01 -6.81
N GLU A 68 -24.64 -5.77 -7.24
CA GLU A 68 -23.37 -5.28 -7.78
C GLU A 68 -22.31 -5.18 -6.68
N ILE A 69 -22.66 -4.64 -5.51
CA ILE A 69 -21.76 -4.64 -4.34
C ILE A 69 -21.32 -6.07 -4.01
N ALA A 70 -22.25 -7.03 -3.99
CA ALA A 70 -21.92 -8.43 -3.71
C ALA A 70 -20.95 -9.02 -4.74
N ARG A 71 -21.15 -8.72 -6.03
CA ARG A 71 -20.24 -9.12 -7.11
C ARG A 71 -18.85 -8.49 -6.94
N MET A 72 -18.78 -7.19 -6.66
CA MET A 72 -17.51 -6.48 -6.47
C MET A 72 -16.75 -7.02 -5.25
N LYS A 73 -17.45 -7.30 -4.15
CA LYS A 73 -16.85 -7.95 -2.97
C LYS A 73 -16.29 -9.32 -3.29
N LYS A 74 -17.03 -10.15 -4.05
CA LYS A 74 -16.56 -11.46 -4.49
C LYS A 74 -15.29 -11.35 -5.34
N ASN A 75 -15.28 -10.43 -6.30
CA ASN A 75 -14.13 -10.19 -7.18
C ASN A 75 -12.91 -9.67 -6.39
N ALA A 76 -13.12 -8.74 -5.46
CA ALA A 76 -12.08 -8.21 -4.61
C ALA A 76 -11.45 -9.31 -3.73
N LEU A 77 -12.25 -10.19 -3.13
CA LEU A 77 -11.74 -11.31 -2.33
C LEU A 77 -11.00 -12.34 -3.18
N LEU A 78 -11.45 -12.59 -4.42
CA LEU A 78 -10.72 -13.48 -5.34
C LEU A 78 -9.38 -12.88 -5.76
N ASN A 79 -9.35 -11.59 -6.09
CA ASN A 79 -8.12 -10.85 -6.40
C ASN A 79 -7.15 -10.83 -5.22
N PHE A 80 -7.65 -10.67 -4.00
CA PHE A 80 -6.87 -10.78 -2.77
C PHE A 80 -6.18 -12.15 -2.69
N ASP A 81 -6.93 -13.24 -2.87
CA ASP A 81 -6.39 -14.59 -2.78
C ASP A 81 -5.31 -14.86 -3.82
N TYR A 82 -5.49 -14.36 -5.05
CA TYR A 82 -4.48 -14.44 -6.09
C TYR A 82 -3.20 -13.67 -5.73
N ASN A 83 -3.32 -12.45 -5.23
CA ASN A 83 -2.16 -11.68 -4.76
C ASN A 83 -1.43 -12.37 -3.61
N MET A 84 -2.14 -12.94 -2.63
CA MET A 84 -1.50 -13.65 -1.52
C MET A 84 -0.70 -14.87 -2.01
N ARG A 85 -1.26 -15.64 -2.96
CA ARG A 85 -0.54 -16.78 -3.58
C ARG A 85 0.65 -16.34 -4.40
N PHE A 86 0.55 -15.19 -5.06
CA PHE A 86 1.66 -14.61 -5.80
C PHE A 86 2.79 -14.20 -4.85
N PHE A 87 2.48 -13.48 -3.76
CA PHE A 87 3.47 -13.04 -2.77
C PHE A 87 4.23 -14.20 -2.13
N ASP A 88 3.54 -15.31 -1.84
CA ASP A 88 4.13 -16.53 -1.27
C ASP A 88 5.20 -17.18 -2.18
N LYS A 89 5.14 -16.93 -3.50
CA LYS A 89 6.10 -17.45 -4.48
C LYS A 89 7.34 -16.57 -4.65
N LEU A 90 7.34 -15.35 -4.14
CA LEU A 90 8.41 -14.39 -4.37
C LEU A 90 9.67 -14.71 -3.58
N ASP A 91 10.83 -14.50 -4.19
CA ASP A 91 12.12 -14.72 -3.53
C ASP A 91 12.49 -13.53 -2.63
N LYS A 92 12.83 -13.84 -1.38
CA LYS A 92 13.21 -12.81 -0.39
C LYS A 92 14.53 -12.12 -0.73
N GLY A 93 15.47 -12.84 -1.33
CA GLY A 93 16.77 -12.31 -1.75
C GLY A 93 16.62 -11.28 -2.86
N THR A 94 15.87 -11.62 -3.92
CA THR A 94 15.56 -10.72 -5.03
C THR A 94 14.75 -9.50 -4.57
N TYR A 95 13.80 -9.69 -3.65
CA TYR A 95 13.10 -8.59 -3.00
C TYR A 95 14.06 -7.59 -2.34
N ASN A 96 14.96 -8.08 -1.50
CA ASN A 96 15.93 -7.23 -0.81
C ASN A 96 16.92 -6.59 -1.78
N ALA A 97 17.33 -7.29 -2.83
CA ALA A 97 18.21 -6.76 -3.87
C ALA A 97 17.55 -5.57 -4.60
N ASN A 98 16.25 -5.67 -4.94
CA ASN A 98 15.52 -4.55 -5.55
C ASN A 98 15.51 -3.30 -4.67
N ILE A 99 15.29 -3.45 -3.35
CA ILE A 99 15.34 -2.32 -2.42
C ILE A 99 16.76 -1.77 -2.32
N ASN A 100 17.76 -2.64 -2.15
CA ASN A 100 19.17 -2.20 -2.03
C ASN A 100 19.64 -1.45 -3.27
N ASN A 101 19.27 -1.88 -4.48
CA ASN A 101 19.58 -1.17 -5.71
C ASN A 101 19.05 0.27 -5.71
N VAL A 102 17.88 0.52 -5.11
CA VAL A 102 17.33 1.88 -4.95
C VAL A 102 18.13 2.67 -3.91
N LEU A 103 18.43 2.07 -2.76
CA LEU A 103 19.15 2.70 -1.66
C LEU A 103 20.63 3.02 -2.00
N GLU A 104 21.24 2.25 -2.90
CA GLU A 104 22.60 2.52 -3.40
C GLU A 104 22.64 3.67 -4.41
N ARG A 105 21.54 3.92 -5.12
CA ARG A 105 21.43 4.96 -6.15
C ARG A 105 21.01 6.31 -5.59
N PHE A 106 20.21 6.32 -4.53
CA PHE A 106 19.59 7.54 -4.01
C PHE A 106 19.76 7.63 -2.48
N PRO A 107 19.94 8.84 -1.93
CA PRO A 107 20.24 9.08 -0.50
C PRO A 107 19.01 8.91 0.42
N PHE A 108 18.35 7.77 0.34
CA PHE A 108 17.27 7.41 1.26
C PHE A 108 17.82 7.14 2.67
N THR A 109 17.11 7.65 3.67
CA THR A 109 17.40 7.34 5.07
C THR A 109 16.29 6.46 5.63
N GLN A 110 16.67 5.39 6.33
CA GLN A 110 15.69 4.58 7.06
C GLN A 110 15.23 5.34 8.31
N VAL A 111 13.92 5.40 8.53
CA VAL A 111 13.33 5.96 9.76
C VAL A 111 12.69 4.85 10.58
N THR A 112 12.78 4.98 11.89
CA THR A 112 12.17 4.04 12.85
C THR A 112 10.94 4.63 13.54
N SER A 113 10.76 5.94 13.40
CA SER A 113 9.66 6.73 13.93
C SER A 113 9.17 7.76 12.92
N LEU A 114 7.86 7.99 12.85
CA LEU A 114 7.29 9.10 12.10
C LEU A 114 7.66 10.47 12.68
N LEU A 115 8.15 10.53 13.92
CA LEU A 115 8.62 11.78 14.55
C LEU A 115 9.98 12.24 13.99
N GLU A 116 10.72 11.35 13.31
CA GLU A 116 11.96 11.69 12.61
C GLU A 116 11.70 12.44 11.29
N ILE A 117 10.45 12.48 10.83
CA ILE A 117 10.05 13.13 9.57
C ILE A 117 9.44 14.49 9.91
N ASP A 118 10.00 15.58 9.36
CA ASP A 118 9.34 16.88 9.48
C ASP A 118 8.01 16.85 8.71
N ARG A 119 6.94 17.37 9.34
CA ARG A 119 5.60 17.43 8.73
C ARG A 119 5.56 18.32 7.49
N GLN A 120 6.55 19.18 7.31
CA GLN A 120 6.71 20.07 6.17
C GLN A 120 7.48 19.41 5.02
N ASP A 121 8.21 18.32 5.30
CA ASP A 121 9.00 17.63 4.30
C ASP A 121 8.08 17.01 3.23
N SER A 122 8.44 17.30 1.99
CA SER A 122 7.92 16.62 0.82
C SER A 122 9.06 15.95 0.07
N GLY A 123 8.79 14.80 -0.50
CA GLY A 123 9.79 14.02 -1.21
C GLY A 123 9.28 12.64 -1.53
N VAL A 124 10.19 11.68 -1.69
CA VAL A 124 9.88 10.29 -2.02
C VAL A 124 10.07 9.41 -0.78
N TYR A 125 9.26 8.36 -0.65
CA TYR A 125 9.37 7.39 0.42
C TYR A 125 9.14 5.97 -0.09
N LEU A 126 9.75 5.01 0.61
CA LEU A 126 9.53 3.59 0.42
C LEU A 126 8.79 3.03 1.64
N LEU A 127 7.72 2.27 1.41
CA LEU A 127 7.09 1.44 2.43
C LEU A 127 7.40 -0.03 2.13
N CYS A 128 8.19 -0.67 2.99
CA CYS A 128 8.59 -2.07 2.80
C CYS A 128 7.62 -2.99 3.56
N LEU A 129 6.92 -3.83 2.81
CA LEU A 129 5.96 -4.82 3.27
C LEU A 129 6.65 -6.18 3.33
N ASP A 130 7.60 -6.34 4.26
CA ASP A 130 8.56 -7.46 4.22
C ASP A 130 7.88 -8.84 4.28
N ASP A 131 6.73 -8.96 4.96
CA ASP A 131 5.96 -10.22 5.06
C ASP A 131 5.34 -10.64 3.71
N TYR A 132 5.30 -9.73 2.73
CA TYR A 132 4.69 -9.93 1.41
C TYR A 132 5.72 -9.89 0.28
N ASN A 133 7.00 -9.66 0.58
CA ASN A 133 8.04 -9.40 -0.42
C ASN A 133 7.64 -8.30 -1.42
N GLN A 134 6.96 -7.26 -0.91
CA GLN A 134 6.53 -6.11 -1.69
C GLN A 134 7.07 -4.82 -1.08
N PHE A 135 7.28 -3.79 -1.90
CA PHE A 135 7.46 -2.42 -1.42
C PHE A 135 6.66 -1.44 -2.28
N TYR A 136 6.36 -0.29 -1.71
CA TYR A 136 5.66 0.79 -2.40
C TYR A 136 6.58 2.01 -2.48
N VAL A 137 6.63 2.63 -3.65
CA VAL A 137 7.28 3.93 -3.86
C VAL A 137 6.18 4.98 -3.93
N GLY A 138 6.26 6.01 -3.10
CA GLY A 138 5.32 7.11 -3.16
C GLY A 138 6.00 8.46 -3.00
N GLN A 139 5.32 9.52 -3.43
CA GLN A 139 5.77 10.89 -3.24
C GLN A 139 4.78 11.79 -2.49
N GLY A 140 5.24 13.00 -2.15
CA GLY A 140 4.45 14.10 -1.59
C GLY A 140 4.85 14.45 -0.17
N LYS A 141 3.95 15.10 0.59
CA LYS A 141 4.17 15.38 2.03
C LYS A 141 4.29 14.07 2.81
N ILE A 142 5.52 13.67 3.13
CA ILE A 142 5.86 12.29 3.46
C ILE A 142 5.03 11.79 4.65
N PHE A 143 5.07 12.52 5.78
CA PHE A 143 4.28 12.19 6.98
C PHE A 143 2.78 12.01 6.67
N ASN A 144 2.20 12.97 5.93
CA ASN A 144 0.77 12.99 5.66
C ASN A 144 0.34 11.88 4.69
N ARG A 145 1.21 11.52 3.74
CA ARG A 145 0.95 10.48 2.76
C ARG A 145 1.02 9.09 3.38
N ILE A 146 2.09 8.78 4.11
CA ILE A 146 2.24 7.50 4.80
C ILE A 146 1.07 7.26 5.75
N THR A 147 0.75 8.23 6.60
CA THR A 147 -0.37 8.11 7.55
C THR A 147 -1.74 8.05 6.86
N LYS A 148 -1.88 8.59 5.65
CA LYS A 148 -3.10 8.46 4.84
C LYS A 148 -3.26 7.02 4.33
N HIS A 149 -2.19 6.42 3.81
CA HIS A 149 -2.21 5.03 3.34
C HIS A 149 -2.70 4.07 4.42
N TRP A 150 -2.20 4.21 5.65
CA TRP A 150 -2.59 3.31 6.75
C TRP A 150 -4.01 3.51 7.29
N ARG A 151 -4.65 4.67 7.06
CA ARG A 151 -5.91 5.02 7.72
C ARG A 151 -7.13 5.05 6.81
N THR A 152 -6.93 5.27 5.51
CA THR A 152 -8.03 5.56 4.59
C THR A 152 -8.40 4.29 3.82
N PRO A 153 -9.51 3.63 4.18
CA PRO A 153 -9.95 2.46 3.42
C PRO A 153 -10.31 2.87 2.00
N LEU A 154 -10.00 2.01 1.05
CA LEU A 154 -10.49 2.17 -0.32
C LEU A 154 -12.00 1.98 -0.40
N SER A 155 -12.59 2.61 -1.41
CA SER A 155 -13.93 2.26 -1.84
C SER A 155 -13.92 0.93 -2.58
N ILE A 156 -15.05 0.23 -2.56
CA ILE A 156 -15.19 -1.11 -3.13
C ILE A 156 -14.84 -1.15 -4.64
N ASP A 157 -15.15 -0.09 -5.38
CA ASP A 157 -14.83 0.10 -6.80
C ASP A 157 -13.34 0.29 -7.09
N ARG A 158 -12.52 0.56 -6.07
CA ARG A 158 -11.07 0.75 -6.21
C ARG A 158 -10.23 -0.44 -5.74
N LEU A 159 -10.86 -1.48 -5.21
CA LEU A 159 -10.16 -2.68 -4.73
C LEU A 159 -9.62 -3.54 -5.88
N VAL A 160 -10.27 -3.49 -7.05
CA VAL A 160 -9.80 -4.15 -8.28
C VAL A 160 -9.57 -3.07 -9.33
N PHE A 161 -8.36 -2.97 -9.85
CA PHE A 161 -7.97 -2.00 -10.88
C PHE A 161 -7.59 -2.73 -12.17
N GLY A 162 -8.55 -2.84 -13.09
CA GLY A 162 -8.45 -3.73 -14.24
C GLY A 162 -9.29 -5.00 -14.02
N THR A 163 -8.66 -6.16 -14.14
CA THR A 163 -9.29 -7.48 -13.97
C THR A 163 -8.92 -8.11 -12.64
N VAL A 164 -9.57 -9.22 -12.28
CA VAL A 164 -9.31 -9.92 -11.02
C VAL A 164 -7.96 -10.62 -11.05
N GLU A 165 -7.55 -11.05 -12.24
CA GLU A 165 -6.37 -11.84 -12.52
C GLU A 165 -5.10 -10.99 -12.69
N ASP A 166 -5.25 -9.68 -12.96
CA ASP A 166 -4.11 -8.79 -13.21
C ASP A 166 -3.95 -7.61 -12.22
N SER A 167 -4.97 -7.36 -11.39
CA SER A 167 -4.99 -6.22 -10.47
C SER A 167 -4.07 -6.43 -9.28
N ARG A 168 -3.09 -5.53 -9.11
CA ARG A 168 -2.26 -5.47 -7.91
C ARG A 168 -3.04 -4.90 -6.72
N LEU A 169 -2.75 -5.38 -5.51
CA LEU A 169 -3.27 -4.76 -4.29
C LEU A 169 -2.74 -3.32 -4.15
N SER A 170 -3.63 -2.40 -3.77
CA SER A 170 -3.26 -1.02 -3.48
C SER A 170 -2.46 -0.93 -2.19
N ILE A 171 -1.50 -0.01 -2.11
CA ILE A 171 -0.84 0.31 -0.83
C ILE A 171 -1.84 0.73 0.27
N ASP A 172 -2.96 1.38 -0.11
CA ASP A 172 -4.05 1.76 0.81
C ASP A 172 -4.78 0.55 1.45
N SER A 173 -4.53 -0.67 0.95
CA SER A 173 -5.05 -1.90 1.54
C SER A 173 -4.22 -2.37 2.73
N PHE A 174 -2.97 -1.93 2.81
CA PHE A 174 -2.02 -2.31 3.86
C PHE A 174 -2.04 -1.27 4.98
N GLY A 175 -1.96 -1.76 6.21
CA GLY A 175 -1.90 -0.95 7.41
C GLY A 175 -0.49 -0.76 7.95
N VAL A 176 -0.43 -0.06 9.08
CA VAL A 176 0.83 0.23 9.78
C VAL A 176 1.56 -1.06 10.19
N PHE A 177 0.86 -2.14 10.57
CA PHE A 177 1.49 -3.39 11.02
C PHE A 177 2.05 -4.25 9.88
N ASP A 178 1.63 -3.99 8.65
CA ASP A 178 2.19 -4.64 7.45
C ASP A 178 3.51 -3.98 7.04
N THR A 179 3.70 -2.70 7.38
CA THR A 179 4.92 -1.94 7.09
C THR A 179 6.01 -2.30 8.08
N LYS A 180 7.16 -2.79 7.61
CA LYS A 180 8.30 -3.19 8.47
C LYS A 180 9.47 -2.24 8.41
N ARG A 181 9.67 -1.58 7.27
CA ARG A 181 10.72 -0.56 7.08
C ARG A 181 10.15 0.62 6.32
N ILE A 182 10.61 1.81 6.68
CA ILE A 182 10.27 3.05 5.98
C ILE A 182 11.59 3.71 5.62
N PHE A 183 11.73 4.07 4.35
CA PHE A 183 12.83 4.87 3.87
C PHE A 183 12.29 6.18 3.33
N VAL A 184 12.96 7.29 3.60
CA VAL A 184 12.53 8.62 3.16
C VAL A 184 13.67 9.34 2.46
N PHE A 185 13.32 10.11 1.43
CA PHE A 185 14.19 11.04 0.74
C PHE A 185 13.43 12.37 0.59
N PRO A 186 13.59 13.31 1.54
CA PRO A 186 13.07 14.67 1.41
C PRO A 186 13.71 15.40 0.24
N THR A 187 12.90 15.99 -0.63
CA THR A 187 13.39 16.85 -1.73
C THR A 187 13.00 18.31 -1.54
N ILE A 188 11.99 18.58 -0.71
CA ILE A 188 11.51 19.90 -0.34
C ILE A 188 11.36 19.97 1.18
N HIS A 189 11.93 21.01 1.79
CA HIS A 189 11.75 21.35 3.21
C HIS A 189 11.18 22.76 3.33
N ASP A 190 10.08 22.94 4.06
CA ASP A 190 9.40 24.24 4.24
C ASP A 190 9.20 25.02 2.92
N GLY A 191 8.76 24.28 1.88
CA GLY A 191 8.49 24.85 0.55
C GLY A 191 9.72 25.22 -0.27
N LYS A 192 10.94 24.89 0.18
CA LYS A 192 12.19 25.12 -0.55
C LYS A 192 12.80 23.81 -1.00
N ASP A 193 13.30 23.77 -2.23
CA ASP A 193 14.04 22.62 -2.74
C ASP A 193 15.33 22.46 -1.92
N VAL A 194 15.53 21.25 -1.40
CA VAL A 194 16.72 20.83 -0.63
C VAL A 194 17.48 19.69 -1.31
N SER A 195 17.01 19.30 -2.50
CA SER A 195 17.58 18.25 -3.33
C SER A 195 17.65 18.74 -4.78
N GLU A 196 18.64 18.25 -5.52
CA GLU A 196 18.70 18.44 -6.98
C GLU A 196 17.67 17.60 -7.73
N TYR A 197 17.09 16.60 -7.07
CA TYR A 197 16.08 15.71 -7.63
C TYR A 197 14.69 16.31 -7.49
N ARG A 198 13.97 16.34 -8.61
CA ARG A 198 12.53 16.55 -8.61
C ARG A 198 11.80 15.28 -8.18
N MET A 199 10.90 15.39 -7.19
CA MET A 199 10.24 14.23 -6.59
C MET A 199 9.42 13.38 -7.58
N ASP A 200 8.77 14.01 -8.57
CA ASP A 200 7.96 13.33 -9.57
C ASP A 200 8.82 12.48 -10.51
N LEU A 201 9.93 13.05 -10.99
CA LEU A 201 10.90 12.34 -11.83
C LEU A 201 11.62 11.23 -11.06
N LEU A 202 11.94 11.48 -9.79
CA LEU A 202 12.59 10.49 -8.93
C LEU A 202 11.68 9.29 -8.64
N GLU A 203 10.41 9.51 -8.32
CA GLU A 203 9.43 8.42 -8.13
C GLU A 203 9.28 7.61 -9.43
N GLU A 204 9.12 8.28 -10.57
CA GLU A 204 9.01 7.63 -11.88
C GLU A 204 10.25 6.80 -12.19
N GLU A 205 11.45 7.35 -12.01
CA GLU A 205 12.71 6.66 -12.24
C GLU A 205 12.81 5.40 -11.38
N ILE A 206 12.51 5.48 -10.08
CA ILE A 206 12.56 4.33 -9.19
C ILE A 206 11.56 3.27 -9.65
N VAL A 207 10.30 3.65 -9.83
CA VAL A 207 9.21 2.72 -10.19
C VAL A 207 9.47 2.04 -11.53
N TYR A 208 10.08 2.74 -12.49
CA TYR A 208 10.40 2.18 -13.81
C TYR A 208 11.58 1.18 -13.77
N ASN A 209 12.53 1.35 -12.84
CA ASN A 209 13.77 0.58 -12.81
C ASN A 209 13.77 -0.61 -11.84
N VAL A 210 12.71 -0.75 -11.02
CA VAL A 210 12.57 -1.90 -10.11
C VAL A 210 11.81 -3.03 -10.79
N ASP A 211 12.09 -4.26 -10.36
CA ASP A 211 11.35 -5.42 -10.83
C ASP A 211 9.87 -5.30 -10.42
N ASN A 212 9.01 -5.37 -11.44
CA ASN A 212 7.57 -5.19 -11.34
C ASN A 212 6.89 -6.21 -10.42
N ASP A 213 7.52 -7.36 -10.18
CA ASP A 213 7.00 -8.39 -9.29
C ASP A 213 7.13 -8.02 -7.81
N TYR A 214 8.02 -7.08 -7.46
CA TYR A 214 8.33 -6.72 -6.06
C TYR A 214 7.74 -5.37 -5.63
N VAL A 215 7.06 -4.65 -6.52
CA VAL A 215 6.50 -3.31 -6.24
C VAL A 215 4.96 -3.29 -6.32
N THR A 216 4.30 -2.65 -5.36
CA THR A 216 2.81 -2.56 -5.29
C THR A 216 2.22 -1.36 -6.05
N ASN A 217 3.07 -0.48 -6.61
CA ASN A 217 2.64 0.60 -7.48
C ASN A 217 1.73 0.06 -8.60
N ARG A 218 0.54 0.67 -8.73
CA ARG A 218 -0.51 0.26 -9.69
C ARG A 218 -0.44 1.00 -11.02
N THR A 219 0.33 2.08 -11.06
CA THR A 219 0.55 2.94 -12.22
C THR A 219 2.02 3.35 -12.24
N ILE A 220 2.46 3.92 -13.35
CA ILE A 220 3.73 4.66 -13.38
C ILE A 220 3.78 5.73 -12.26
N GLY A 221 4.98 6.07 -11.81
CA GLY A 221 5.21 7.21 -10.91
C GLY A 221 4.96 8.55 -11.63
N GLY A 222 4.97 9.65 -10.87
CA GLY A 222 4.81 11.00 -11.41
C GLY A 222 3.36 11.53 -11.40
N ASN A 223 3.11 12.58 -12.18
CA ASN A 223 1.80 13.24 -12.26
C ASN A 223 0.96 12.62 -13.39
N ILE A 224 0.00 11.78 -13.04
CA ILE A 224 -0.96 11.21 -13.98
C ILE A 224 -2.21 12.09 -14.03
N ASP A 225 -2.53 12.61 -15.21
CA ASP A 225 -3.68 13.50 -15.44
C ASP A 225 -4.95 12.68 -15.73
N GLY A 226 -5.48 12.09 -14.66
CA GLY A 226 -6.83 11.52 -14.63
C GLY A 226 -6.91 10.01 -14.88
N LEU A 227 -8.15 9.50 -14.84
CA LEU A 227 -8.43 8.06 -14.78
C LEU A 227 -8.06 7.30 -16.06
N PHE A 228 -8.32 7.91 -17.22
CA PHE A 228 -8.05 7.26 -18.51
C PHE A 228 -6.55 7.02 -18.68
N GLU A 229 -5.74 8.03 -18.40
CA GLU A 229 -4.29 7.91 -18.44
C GLU A 229 -3.78 6.90 -17.40
N ALA A 230 -4.33 6.91 -16.18
CA ALA A 230 -4.02 5.91 -15.16
C ALA A 230 -4.35 4.47 -15.59
N GLN A 231 -5.42 4.27 -16.38
CA GLN A 231 -5.78 2.94 -16.90
C GLN A 231 -4.85 2.48 -18.01
N VAL A 232 -4.42 3.39 -18.88
CA VAL A 232 -3.46 3.12 -19.97
C VAL A 232 -2.07 2.82 -19.41
N LEU A 233 -1.64 3.59 -18.41
CA LEU A 233 -0.32 3.48 -17.78
C LEU A 233 -0.33 2.57 -16.55
N ARG A 234 -1.35 1.71 -16.42
CA ARG A 234 -1.42 0.79 -15.28
C ARG A 234 -0.35 -0.27 -15.43
N PHE A 235 0.22 -0.65 -14.30
CA PHE A 235 0.97 -1.88 -14.23
C PHE A 235 0.04 -3.05 -13.94
N THR A 236 0.16 -4.08 -14.76
CA THR A 236 -0.48 -5.36 -14.54
C THR A 236 0.54 -6.35 -13.99
N ARG A 237 0.06 -7.46 -13.47
CA ARG A 237 0.87 -8.59 -13.03
C ARG A 237 0.08 -9.86 -13.28
N ASP A 238 0.68 -10.87 -13.90
CA ASP A 238 -0.01 -12.14 -14.05
C ASP A 238 -0.09 -12.85 -12.70
N LEU A 239 -1.30 -13.03 -12.16
CA LEU A 239 -1.51 -13.64 -10.84
C LEU A 239 -1.93 -15.12 -10.91
N LEU A 240 -2.06 -15.70 -12.11
CA LEU A 240 -2.50 -17.09 -12.30
C LEU A 240 -1.33 -18.10 -12.30
#